data_AF-A0A7R8D5Q5-F1
#
_entry.id   AF-A0A7R8D5Q5-F1
#
_cell.length_a   1.000
_cell.length_b   1.000
_cell.length_c   1.000
_cell.angle_alpha   90.00
_cell.angle_beta   90.00
_cell.angle_gamma   90.00
#
_symmetry.space_group_name_H-M   'P 1'
#
loop_
_entity.id
_entity.type
_entity.pdbx_description
1 polymer ?
#
loop_
_entity_poly.entity_id
_entity_poly.type
_entity_poly.pdbx_seq_one_letter_code
_entity_poly.pdbx_strand_id
1 'polypeptide(L)'
;MGLCNESSIPDLPEGRGKLCAAYDPSVAGDTAEWSEIPQMYPVHGASVAFFQGKFWVFGGSTGDDNHDQTITDKVQAYNPREQEWSVETPLTSQRHKACTVAIDNHIVITGGTMLGLSKTKPAWVAELGTRTAEKFDGKSWSPLPSLNRAKVEHGCAVVTIEGARGVIVVGGASGNDIVEFLDWDEQSVWKTLGKLNRGRGMMPGVGFVGGVLTVIGGYSWPGGVRLIETWDDDNEEWVKSNLTIRLPRYNHATVTVPGEIFPQCTSSIV
;
A
#
# COMPACT_ATOMS: atom_id res chain seq x y z
N MET A 1 -21.12 -4.46 -3.27
CA MET A 1 -19.79 -4.52 -2.62
C MET A 1 -19.90 -5.43 -1.41
N GLY A 2 -19.24 -6.58 -1.43
CA GLY A 2 -19.17 -7.45 -0.25
C GLY A 2 -17.99 -7.01 0.62
N LEU A 3 -18.26 -6.59 1.85
CA LEU A 3 -17.24 -6.50 2.89
C LEU A 3 -17.39 -7.77 3.72
N CYS A 4 -16.34 -8.58 3.81
CA CYS A 4 -16.34 -9.78 4.66
C CYS A 4 -16.67 -9.40 6.10
N ASN A 5 -17.49 -10.20 6.77
CA ASN A 5 -17.70 -10.07 8.21
C ASN A 5 -16.39 -10.46 8.93
N GLU A 6 -16.00 -9.72 9.96
CA GLU A 6 -14.71 -9.88 10.67
C GLU A 6 -14.49 -11.30 11.22
N SER A 7 -15.55 -12.09 11.40
CA SER A 7 -15.54 -13.42 11.99
C SER A 7 -15.07 -14.57 11.07
N SER A 8 -14.50 -14.30 9.90
CA SER A 8 -14.15 -15.34 8.92
C SER A 8 -12.65 -15.59 8.75
N ILE A 9 -11.79 -14.76 9.34
CA ILE A 9 -10.34 -14.93 9.37
C ILE A 9 -9.93 -15.05 10.85
N PRO A 10 -9.20 -16.11 11.25
CA PRO A 10 -8.75 -16.28 12.63
C PRO A 10 -7.80 -15.15 13.03
N ASP A 11 -7.80 -14.80 14.32
CA ASP A 11 -6.82 -13.87 14.88
C ASP A 11 -5.40 -14.43 14.75
N LEU A 12 -4.41 -13.53 14.61
CA LEU A 12 -3.02 -13.92 14.64
C LEU A 12 -2.68 -14.52 16.03
N PRO A 13 -1.88 -15.61 16.11
CA PRO A 13 -1.50 -16.21 17.38
C PRO A 13 -0.84 -15.18 18.30
N GLU A 14 -1.33 -15.06 19.54
CA GLU A 14 -0.74 -14.13 20.52
C GLU A 14 0.74 -14.46 20.78
N GLY A 15 1.62 -13.49 20.54
CA GLY A 15 3.05 -13.63 20.81
C GLY A 15 3.84 -12.40 20.39
N ARG A 16 4.33 -11.63 21.37
CA ARG A 16 5.34 -10.57 21.10
C ARG A 16 6.56 -11.21 20.45
N GLY A 17 6.93 -10.75 19.26
CA GLY A 17 8.11 -11.22 18.52
C GLY A 17 7.83 -12.12 17.31
N LYS A 18 6.56 -12.47 17.03
CA LYS A 18 6.15 -13.15 15.79
C LYS A 18 5.83 -12.11 14.71
N LEU A 19 6.77 -11.86 13.81
CA LEU A 19 6.71 -10.81 12.77
C LEU A 19 6.10 -11.29 11.45
N CYS A 20 6.11 -12.60 11.21
CA CYS A 20 5.71 -13.18 9.93
C CYS A 20 4.81 -14.40 10.10
N ALA A 21 3.66 -14.40 9.43
CA ALA A 21 2.72 -15.52 9.37
C ALA A 21 2.06 -15.56 7.98
N ALA A 22 1.58 -16.73 7.58
CA ALA A 22 0.85 -16.96 6.34
C ALA A 22 -0.53 -17.56 6.62
N TYR A 23 -1.51 -17.22 5.77
CA TYR A 23 -2.88 -17.70 5.85
C TYR A 23 -3.32 -18.22 4.49
N ASP A 24 -3.87 -19.43 4.46
CA ASP A 24 -4.44 -20.04 3.26
C ASP A 24 -5.98 -19.90 3.29
N PRO A 25 -6.55 -19.02 2.45
CA PRO A 25 -8.00 -18.80 2.43
C PRO A 25 -8.80 -19.98 1.86
N SER A 26 -8.16 -20.98 1.22
CA SER A 26 -8.84 -22.17 0.73
C SER A 26 -9.26 -23.14 1.85
N VAL A 27 -8.59 -23.04 3.01
CA VAL A 27 -8.93 -23.77 4.23
C VAL A 27 -9.90 -22.92 5.04
N ALA A 28 -11.15 -22.78 4.57
CA ALA A 28 -12.17 -21.97 5.25
C ALA A 28 -12.85 -22.73 6.41
N GLY A 29 -13.23 -22.02 7.48
CA GLY A 29 -13.99 -22.56 8.63
C GLY A 29 -13.20 -22.61 9.93
N ASP A 30 -13.72 -23.32 10.93
CA ASP A 30 -13.16 -23.41 12.30
C ASP A 30 -11.77 -24.09 12.37
N THR A 31 -11.26 -24.61 11.25
CA THR A 31 -9.93 -25.25 11.14
C THR A 31 -8.90 -24.36 10.44
N ALA A 32 -9.29 -23.14 10.04
CA ALA A 32 -8.37 -22.20 9.43
C ALA A 32 -7.40 -21.67 10.50
N GLU A 33 -6.10 -21.85 10.30
CA GLU A 33 -5.07 -21.37 11.24
C GLU A 33 -3.95 -20.65 10.48
N TRP A 34 -3.36 -19.65 11.14
CA TRP A 34 -2.15 -19.01 10.65
C TRP A 34 -0.95 -19.95 10.81
N SER A 35 -0.16 -20.13 9.76
CA SER A 35 1.12 -20.83 9.84
C SER A 35 2.25 -19.83 10.08
N GLU A 36 3.11 -20.10 11.07
CA GLU A 36 4.34 -19.34 11.24
C GLU A 36 5.28 -19.57 10.06
N ILE A 37 5.88 -18.48 9.57
CA ILE A 37 6.93 -18.54 8.55
C ILE A 37 8.23 -17.97 9.14
N PRO A 38 9.39 -18.22 8.52
CA PRO A 38 10.66 -17.66 8.96
C PRO A 38 10.56 -16.16 9.21
N GLN A 39 11.30 -15.68 10.21
CA GLN A 39 11.24 -14.28 10.62
C GLN A 39 12.17 -13.43 9.75
N MET A 40 11.67 -12.30 9.27
CA MET A 40 12.49 -11.25 8.65
C MET A 40 13.19 -10.40 9.72
N TYR A 41 14.15 -9.58 9.31
CA TYR A 41 14.62 -8.47 10.14
C TYR A 41 13.48 -7.47 10.36
N PRO A 42 13.08 -7.18 11.61
CA PRO A 42 11.93 -6.32 11.89
C PRO A 42 12.11 -4.90 11.37
N VAL A 43 11.14 -4.47 10.57
CA VAL A 43 10.96 -3.09 10.12
C VAL A 43 9.48 -2.75 10.19
N HIS A 44 9.16 -1.47 10.40
CA HIS A 44 7.79 -0.97 10.21
C HIS A 44 7.76 0.15 9.17
N GLY A 45 6.56 0.37 8.63
CA GLY A 45 6.36 1.35 7.55
C GLY A 45 7.18 1.07 6.29
N ALA A 46 7.67 -0.15 6.13
CA ALA A 46 8.22 -0.64 4.88
C ALA A 46 7.09 -0.81 3.85
N SER A 47 7.41 -0.68 2.57
CA SER A 47 6.50 -1.01 1.49
C SER A 47 6.73 -2.46 1.03
N VAL A 48 5.69 -3.15 0.61
CA VAL A 48 5.75 -4.58 0.25
C VAL A 48 5.15 -4.85 -1.12
N ALA A 49 5.64 -5.88 -1.80
CA ALA A 49 5.07 -6.35 -3.06
C ALA A 49 5.42 -7.84 -3.31
N PHE A 50 4.56 -8.56 -4.03
CA PHE A 50 4.89 -9.88 -4.55
C PHE A 50 5.47 -9.75 -5.96
N PHE A 51 6.66 -10.29 -6.17
CA PHE A 51 7.41 -10.09 -7.41
C PHE A 51 8.39 -11.23 -7.68
N GLN A 52 8.40 -11.73 -8.93
CA GLN A 52 9.23 -12.86 -9.36
C GLN A 52 9.17 -14.07 -8.41
N GLY A 53 7.97 -14.36 -7.88
CA GLY A 53 7.74 -15.52 -7.01
C GLY A 53 8.13 -15.32 -5.54
N LYS A 54 8.60 -14.14 -5.14
CA LYS A 54 8.98 -13.83 -3.75
C LYS A 54 8.12 -12.69 -3.17
N PHE A 55 8.00 -12.63 -1.85
CA PHE A 55 7.44 -11.47 -1.13
C PHE A 55 8.57 -10.52 -0.75
N TRP A 56 8.54 -9.31 -1.28
CA TRP A 56 9.59 -8.31 -1.07
C TRP A 56 9.16 -7.27 -0.05
N VAL A 57 10.11 -6.85 0.78
CA VAL A 57 10.00 -5.80 1.78
C VAL A 57 11.06 -4.75 1.50
N PHE A 58 10.65 -3.51 1.24
CA PHE A 58 11.53 -2.42 0.83
C PHE A 58 11.60 -1.34 1.91
N GLY A 59 12.82 -1.07 2.39
CA GLY A 59 13.10 0.00 3.33
C GLY A 59 12.37 -0.17 4.65
N GLY A 60 11.76 0.91 5.13
CA GLY A 60 11.12 1.01 6.43
C GLY A 60 12.03 1.67 7.46
N SER A 61 11.68 1.48 8.73
CA SER A 61 12.40 2.03 9.86
C SER A 61 12.75 0.93 10.86
N THR A 62 14.00 0.91 11.33
CA THR A 62 14.51 -0.07 12.29
C THR A 62 14.67 0.57 13.67
N GLY A 63 13.92 0.13 14.69
CA GLY A 63 14.07 0.55 16.10
C GLY A 63 12.80 0.33 16.92
N ASP A 64 12.77 0.83 18.16
CA ASP A 64 11.65 0.67 19.11
C ASP A 64 10.81 1.95 19.25
N ASP A 65 9.64 1.85 19.90
CA ASP A 65 8.67 2.95 20.06
C ASP A 65 9.21 4.17 20.83
N ASN A 66 10.41 4.10 21.43
CA ASN A 66 10.97 5.13 22.29
C ASN A 66 12.20 5.85 21.70
N HIS A 67 12.82 5.31 20.65
CA HIS A 67 13.96 5.92 19.98
C HIS A 67 13.84 5.73 18.49
N ASP A 68 13.43 6.78 17.75
CA ASP A 68 13.55 6.80 16.28
C ASP A 68 15.00 6.48 15.87
N GLN A 69 15.28 5.27 15.44
CA GLN A 69 14.78 4.52 14.30
C GLN A 69 15.42 5.02 13.00
N THR A 70 16.46 4.30 12.61
CA THR A 70 17.19 4.53 11.36
C THR A 70 16.29 4.12 10.20
N ILE A 71 15.90 5.07 9.35
CA ILE A 71 15.27 4.75 8.07
C ILE A 71 16.29 3.99 7.25
N THR A 72 15.88 2.84 6.72
CA THR A 72 16.79 1.91 6.06
C THR A 72 16.57 1.87 4.55
N ASP A 73 17.63 1.57 3.83
CA ASP A 73 17.65 1.26 2.40
C ASP A 73 17.58 -0.25 2.12
N LYS A 74 17.59 -1.08 3.17
CA LYS A 74 17.67 -2.53 3.03
C LYS A 74 16.40 -3.10 2.43
N VAL A 75 16.59 -4.15 1.63
CA VAL A 75 15.53 -4.90 0.98
C VAL A 75 15.66 -6.36 1.38
N GLN A 76 14.54 -6.96 1.75
CA GLN A 76 14.45 -8.37 2.13
C GLN A 76 13.42 -9.05 1.23
N ALA A 77 13.67 -10.28 0.81
CA ALA A 77 12.71 -11.06 0.03
C ALA A 77 12.52 -12.46 0.61
N TYR A 78 11.27 -12.87 0.78
CA TYR A 78 10.89 -14.21 1.21
C TYR A 78 10.56 -15.08 0.01
N ASN A 79 11.27 -16.19 -0.15
CA ASN A 79 10.94 -17.21 -1.12
C ASN A 79 10.02 -18.26 -0.47
N PRO A 80 8.72 -18.33 -0.82
CA PRO A 80 7.80 -19.29 -0.22
C PRO A 80 8.09 -20.75 -0.60
N ARG A 81 8.86 -21.00 -1.69
CA ARG A 81 9.26 -22.36 -2.08
C ARG A 81 10.41 -22.90 -1.24
N GLU A 82 11.36 -22.04 -0.93
CA GLU A 82 12.54 -22.38 -0.13
C GLU A 82 12.28 -22.16 1.37
N GLN A 83 11.23 -21.41 1.72
CA GLN A 83 10.95 -20.97 3.08
C GLN A 83 12.16 -20.26 3.69
N GLU A 84 12.71 -19.30 2.95
CA GLU A 84 13.89 -18.55 3.37
C GLU A 84 13.76 -17.08 3.00
N TRP A 85 14.33 -16.22 3.87
CA TRP A 85 14.52 -14.81 3.59
C TRP A 85 15.92 -14.57 3.03
N SER A 86 16.03 -13.74 2.01
CA SER A 86 17.28 -13.24 1.45
C SER A 86 17.38 -11.72 1.60
N VAL A 87 18.60 -11.21 1.74
CA VAL A 87 18.90 -9.78 1.59
C VAL A 87 19.16 -9.54 0.10
N GLU A 88 18.48 -8.54 -0.45
CA GLU A 88 18.49 -8.24 -1.88
C GLU A 88 19.13 -6.87 -2.17
N THR A 89 19.19 -6.48 -3.45
CA THR A 89 19.69 -5.17 -3.88
C THR A 89 19.00 -4.04 -3.08
N PRO A 90 19.75 -3.19 -2.36
CA PRO A 90 19.17 -2.12 -1.56
C PRO A 90 18.51 -1.07 -2.45
N LEU A 91 17.64 -0.26 -1.85
CA LEU A 91 17.12 0.96 -2.46
C LEU A 91 18.27 1.93 -2.77
N THR A 92 18.11 2.78 -3.78
CA THR A 92 19.08 3.87 -4.07
C THR A 92 19.10 4.94 -2.99
N SER A 93 18.01 5.04 -2.23
CA SER A 93 17.83 5.94 -1.09
C SER A 93 16.94 5.27 -0.04
N GLN A 94 17.23 5.50 1.23
CA GLN A 94 16.43 4.99 2.34
C GLN A 94 15.00 5.55 2.29
N ARG A 95 13.98 4.72 2.51
CA ARG A 95 12.57 5.13 2.40
C ARG A 95 11.72 4.54 3.52
N HIS A 96 10.93 5.37 4.18
CA HIS A 96 9.87 4.98 5.13
C HIS A 96 8.52 5.50 4.64
N LYS A 97 7.44 4.73 4.86
CA LYS A 97 6.07 5.05 4.44
C LYS A 97 5.95 5.35 2.93
N ALA A 98 6.77 4.68 2.13
CA ALA A 98 6.64 4.66 0.67
C ALA A 98 5.53 3.70 0.24
N CYS A 99 5.26 3.64 -1.06
CA CYS A 99 4.32 2.67 -1.62
C CYS A 99 4.95 1.94 -2.82
N THR A 100 4.75 0.62 -2.88
CA THR A 100 5.27 -0.25 -3.94
C THR A 100 4.18 -1.04 -4.64
N VAL A 101 4.30 -1.19 -5.96
CA VAL A 101 3.47 -2.07 -6.79
C VAL A 101 4.32 -2.88 -7.76
N ALA A 102 3.84 -4.06 -8.16
CA ALA A 102 4.45 -4.86 -9.22
C ALA A 102 3.71 -4.65 -10.55
N ILE A 103 4.43 -4.31 -11.61
CA ILE A 103 3.90 -4.08 -12.97
C ILE A 103 4.92 -4.53 -14.02
N ASP A 104 4.50 -5.38 -14.98
CA ASP A 104 5.28 -5.92 -16.11
C ASP A 104 6.72 -6.28 -15.80
N ASN A 105 6.87 -7.21 -14.87
CA ASN A 105 8.16 -7.67 -14.38
C ASN A 105 9.05 -6.57 -13.79
N HIS A 106 8.45 -5.52 -13.22
CA HIS A 106 9.13 -4.52 -12.41
C HIS A 106 8.40 -4.28 -11.08
N ILE A 107 9.14 -3.85 -10.08
CA ILE A 107 8.59 -3.14 -8.93
C ILE A 107 8.68 -1.64 -9.21
N VAL A 108 7.64 -0.88 -8.87
CA VAL A 108 7.68 0.58 -8.83
C VAL A 108 7.55 1.02 -7.38
N ILE A 109 8.51 1.82 -6.90
CA ILE A 109 8.45 2.47 -5.58
C ILE A 109 8.21 3.96 -5.76
N THR A 110 7.31 4.52 -4.96
CA THR A 110 6.92 5.94 -5.03
C THR A 110 6.97 6.58 -3.65
N GLY A 111 7.41 7.83 -3.58
CA GLY A 111 7.31 8.66 -2.38
C GLY A 111 8.00 8.08 -1.14
N GLY A 112 7.41 8.35 0.02
CA GLY A 112 7.98 8.09 1.35
C GLY A 112 8.80 9.26 1.88
N THR A 113 9.37 9.09 3.08
CA THR A 113 10.30 10.02 3.71
C THR A 113 11.67 9.38 3.88
N MET A 114 12.72 10.20 3.77
CA MET A 114 14.12 9.81 4.05
C MET A 114 14.57 10.25 5.45
N LEU A 115 13.75 11.03 6.17
CA LEU A 115 14.07 11.62 7.47
C LEU A 115 13.24 10.98 8.59
N GLY A 116 13.91 10.56 9.67
CA GLY A 116 13.27 9.99 10.86
C GLY A 116 12.33 10.99 11.54
N LEU A 117 11.15 10.53 11.97
CA LEU A 117 10.02 11.36 12.38
C LEU A 117 10.19 11.99 13.78
N SER A 118 11.17 11.58 14.58
CA SER A 118 11.42 11.98 15.98
C SER A 118 11.93 13.39 16.14
N LYS A 119 12.56 13.96 15.12
CA LYS A 119 13.24 15.25 15.23
C LYS A 119 12.40 16.40 14.73
N THR A 120 11.21 16.13 14.21
CA THR A 120 10.35 17.13 13.58
C THR A 120 9.03 17.25 14.31
N LYS A 121 8.66 18.48 14.70
CA LYS A 121 7.31 18.79 15.21
C LYS A 121 6.26 18.20 14.24
N PRO A 122 5.11 17.71 14.73
CA PRO A 122 4.09 16.97 13.93
C PRO A 122 3.47 17.74 12.75
N ALA A 123 3.89 18.98 12.50
CA ALA A 123 3.38 19.83 11.43
C ALA A 123 4.08 19.64 10.06
N TRP A 124 5.14 18.81 9.95
CA TRP A 124 6.01 18.84 8.76
C TRP A 124 6.19 17.53 8.01
N VAL A 125 5.44 16.45 8.28
CA VAL A 125 5.56 15.18 7.51
C VAL A 125 5.39 15.41 6.00
N ALA A 126 4.56 16.41 5.64
CA ALA A 126 4.40 16.92 4.28
C ALA A 126 5.69 17.44 3.63
N GLU A 127 6.57 18.10 4.40
CA GLU A 127 7.81 18.73 3.93
C GLU A 127 9.00 17.76 3.89
N LEU A 128 8.85 16.57 4.47
CA LEU A 128 9.90 15.53 4.50
C LEU A 128 9.69 14.47 3.40
N GLY A 129 8.58 14.56 2.66
CA GLY A 129 8.27 13.63 1.59
C GLY A 129 9.15 13.81 0.37
N THR A 130 9.48 12.70 -0.30
CA THR A 130 10.12 12.74 -1.62
C THR A 130 9.09 12.68 -2.75
N ARG A 131 9.45 13.25 -3.90
CA ARG A 131 8.73 13.12 -5.18
C ARG A 131 9.27 11.98 -6.04
N THR A 132 10.35 11.33 -5.61
CA THR A 132 11.05 10.35 -6.44
C THR A 132 10.24 9.08 -6.61
N ALA A 133 10.18 8.61 -7.85
CA ALA A 133 9.69 7.30 -8.23
C ALA A 133 10.82 6.54 -8.92
N GLU A 134 10.92 5.24 -8.68
CA GLU A 134 11.96 4.38 -9.26
C GLU A 134 11.35 3.02 -9.59
N LYS A 135 11.89 2.36 -10.62
CA LYS A 135 11.54 0.99 -10.97
C LYS A 135 12.72 0.03 -10.78
N PHE A 136 12.41 -1.20 -10.41
CA PHE A 136 13.37 -2.27 -10.15
C PHE A 136 13.02 -3.50 -10.98
N ASP A 137 13.99 -4.05 -11.70
CA ASP A 137 13.83 -5.20 -12.61
C ASP A 137 14.10 -6.57 -11.96
N GLY A 138 14.40 -6.59 -10.65
CA GLY A 138 14.89 -7.78 -9.94
C GLY A 138 16.39 -7.76 -9.65
N LYS A 139 17.14 -6.82 -10.25
CA LYS A 139 18.59 -6.70 -10.09
C LYS A 139 19.04 -5.27 -9.82
N SER A 140 18.48 -4.30 -10.54
CA SER A 140 18.92 -2.91 -10.55
C SER A 140 17.76 -1.93 -10.53
N TRP A 141 18.00 -0.77 -9.92
CA TRP A 141 17.05 0.33 -9.87
C TRP A 141 17.31 1.30 -11.03
N SER A 142 16.22 1.85 -11.59
CA SER A 142 16.27 2.93 -12.57
C SER A 142 15.24 4.00 -12.23
N PRO A 143 15.54 5.29 -12.49
CA PRO A 143 14.64 6.38 -12.15
C PRO A 143 13.40 6.40 -13.06
N LEU A 144 12.28 6.84 -12.49
CA LEU A 144 11.07 7.25 -13.21
C LEU A 144 10.90 8.78 -13.07
N PRO A 145 10.02 9.40 -13.88
CA PRO A 145 9.63 10.79 -13.68
C PRO A 145 9.21 11.05 -12.23
N SER A 146 9.57 12.21 -11.70
CA SER A 146 9.14 12.59 -10.35
C SER A 146 7.65 12.90 -10.31
N LEU A 147 7.01 12.52 -9.22
CA LEU A 147 5.65 12.92 -8.85
C LEU A 147 5.54 14.46 -8.87
N ASN A 148 4.35 14.98 -9.17
CA ASN A 148 4.11 16.43 -9.12
C ASN A 148 4.16 16.96 -7.69
N ARG A 149 3.76 16.13 -6.72
CA ARG A 149 3.81 16.43 -5.29
C ARG A 149 4.55 15.33 -4.54
N ALA A 150 5.25 15.70 -3.48
CA ALA A 150 5.82 14.71 -2.57
C ALA A 150 4.67 13.88 -2.00
N LYS A 151 4.86 12.60 -1.69
CA LYS A 151 3.82 11.79 -1.05
C LYS A 151 4.45 10.92 0.04
N VAL A 152 3.82 10.88 1.20
CA VAL A 152 4.21 10.05 2.35
C VAL A 152 2.93 9.43 2.90
N GLU A 153 2.97 8.14 3.21
CA GLU A 153 1.79 7.38 3.65
C GLU A 153 0.63 7.39 2.65
N HIS A 154 0.93 7.40 1.36
CA HIS A 154 -0.05 7.31 0.27
C HIS A 154 -0.36 5.85 -0.09
N GLY A 155 -1.52 5.65 -0.72
CA GLY A 155 -1.86 4.38 -1.37
C GLY A 155 -1.34 4.37 -2.80
N CYS A 156 -1.08 3.18 -3.34
CA CYS A 156 -0.77 2.99 -4.74
C CYS A 156 -1.29 1.64 -5.24
N ALA A 157 -1.62 1.58 -6.52
CA ALA A 157 -2.09 0.37 -7.18
C ALA A 157 -1.72 0.38 -8.66
N VAL A 158 -1.72 -0.81 -9.27
CA VAL A 158 -1.81 -0.91 -10.72
C VAL A 158 -3.27 -0.77 -11.12
N VAL A 159 -3.55 0.15 -12.03
CA VAL A 159 -4.90 0.43 -12.51
C VAL A 159 -4.92 0.60 -14.02
N THR A 160 -6.12 0.63 -14.59
CA THR A 160 -6.35 1.04 -15.96
C THR A 160 -7.20 2.31 -15.95
N ILE A 161 -6.74 3.37 -16.63
CA ILE A 161 -7.42 4.65 -16.77
C ILE A 161 -7.48 4.94 -18.27
N GLU A 162 -8.68 5.18 -18.82
CA GLU A 162 -8.87 5.44 -20.26
C GLU A 162 -8.24 4.36 -21.18
N GLY A 163 -8.22 3.10 -20.72
CA GLY A 163 -7.60 1.99 -21.45
C GLY A 163 -6.07 1.89 -21.30
N ALA A 164 -5.40 2.89 -20.74
CA ALA A 164 -3.98 2.84 -20.42
C ALA A 164 -3.76 2.17 -19.06
N ARG A 165 -2.88 1.16 -19.03
CA ARG A 165 -2.49 0.50 -17.78
C ARG A 165 -1.31 1.23 -17.16
N GLY A 166 -1.36 1.43 -15.85
CA GLY A 166 -0.35 2.24 -15.18
C GLY A 166 -0.38 2.14 -13.66
N VAL A 167 0.39 3.02 -13.03
CA VAL A 167 0.49 3.12 -11.57
C VAL A 167 -0.26 4.36 -11.10
N ILE A 168 -1.20 4.18 -10.19
CA ILE A 168 -1.87 5.28 -9.50
C ILE A 168 -1.29 5.49 -8.12
N VAL A 169 -1.25 6.74 -7.66
CA VAL A 169 -0.88 7.13 -6.29
C VAL A 169 -1.95 8.05 -5.70
N VAL A 170 -2.41 7.74 -4.50
CA VAL A 170 -3.61 8.35 -3.89
C VAL A 170 -3.31 8.81 -2.47
N GLY A 171 -3.70 10.06 -2.16
CA GLY A 171 -3.58 10.61 -0.81
C GLY A 171 -2.14 10.89 -0.37
N GLY A 172 -1.92 10.83 0.95
CA GLY A 172 -0.64 11.08 1.61
C GLY A 172 -0.59 12.43 2.36
N ALA A 173 0.37 12.57 3.28
CA ALA A 173 0.45 13.67 4.25
C ALA A 173 0.80 15.06 3.67
N SER A 174 1.17 15.15 2.40
CA SER A 174 1.68 16.35 1.73
C SER A 174 0.63 17.33 1.22
N GLY A 175 -0.66 17.06 1.50
CA GLY A 175 -1.77 17.98 1.25
C GLY A 175 -2.15 18.12 -0.23
N ASN A 176 -3.46 18.23 -0.46
CA ASN A 176 -4.18 18.55 -1.72
C ASN A 176 -4.99 17.39 -2.32
N ASP A 177 -4.94 16.20 -1.74
CA ASP A 177 -5.82 15.08 -2.10
C ASP A 177 -5.70 14.65 -3.56
N ILE A 178 -4.62 15.11 -4.21
CA ILE A 178 -4.37 14.93 -5.63
C ILE A 178 -4.06 13.46 -5.87
N VAL A 179 -4.73 12.92 -6.86
CA VAL A 179 -4.45 11.60 -7.39
C VAL A 179 -3.61 11.75 -8.64
N GLU A 180 -2.54 10.97 -8.73
CA GLU A 180 -1.64 11.00 -9.88
C GLU A 180 -1.53 9.61 -10.49
N PHE A 181 -1.38 9.56 -11.81
CA PHE A 181 -1.29 8.33 -12.60
C PHE A 181 -0.10 8.40 -13.55
N LEU A 182 0.70 7.35 -13.57
CA LEU A 182 1.78 7.13 -14.54
C LEU A 182 1.35 6.04 -15.50
N ASP A 183 1.16 6.40 -16.76
CA ASP A 183 1.01 5.45 -17.86
C ASP A 183 2.29 4.61 -17.97
N TRP A 184 2.14 3.29 -17.92
CA TRP A 184 3.28 2.38 -17.87
C TRP A 184 3.95 2.16 -19.23
N ASP A 185 3.24 2.35 -20.33
CA ASP A 185 3.86 2.24 -21.66
C ASP A 185 4.61 3.54 -22.00
N GLU A 186 4.10 4.69 -21.59
CA GLU A 186 4.74 5.99 -21.84
C GLU A 186 5.87 6.34 -20.86
N GLN A 187 5.69 6.10 -19.56
CA GLN A 187 6.62 6.38 -18.46
C GLN A 187 7.25 7.80 -18.48
N SER A 188 6.55 8.79 -19.02
CA SER A 188 7.10 10.11 -19.31
C SER A 188 6.72 11.17 -18.27
N VAL A 189 5.50 11.10 -17.73
CA VAL A 189 4.95 12.10 -16.81
C VAL A 189 3.85 11.51 -15.92
N TRP A 190 3.75 12.00 -14.69
CA TRP A 190 2.61 11.74 -13.82
C TRP A 190 1.45 12.69 -14.17
N LYS A 191 0.36 12.13 -14.70
CA LYS A 191 -0.89 12.86 -15.01
C LYS A 191 -1.71 13.05 -13.73
N THR A 192 -2.34 14.20 -13.55
CA THR A 192 -3.23 14.46 -12.40
C THR A 192 -4.65 14.02 -12.74
N LEU A 193 -5.23 13.12 -11.93
CA LEU A 193 -6.60 12.60 -12.05
C LEU A 193 -7.56 13.32 -11.08
N GLY A 194 -7.41 14.63 -10.94
CA GLY A 194 -8.19 15.42 -9.99
C GLY A 194 -7.83 15.19 -8.52
N LYS A 195 -8.80 15.49 -7.64
CA LYS A 195 -8.64 15.45 -6.18
C LYS A 195 -9.75 14.61 -5.55
N LEU A 196 -9.45 13.95 -4.44
CA LEU A 196 -10.47 13.32 -3.61
C LEU A 196 -11.39 14.38 -2.99
N ASN A 197 -12.64 14.00 -2.72
CA ASN A 197 -13.61 14.77 -1.97
C ASN A 197 -13.21 14.94 -0.50
N ARG A 198 -12.47 13.96 0.03
CA ARG A 198 -11.86 14.05 1.35
C ARG A 198 -10.45 13.48 1.33
N GLY A 199 -9.51 14.37 1.58
CA GLY A 199 -8.12 14.05 1.82
C GLY A 199 -7.85 13.05 2.89
N ARG A 200 -6.90 12.17 2.61
CA ARG A 200 -6.53 11.04 3.46
C ARG A 200 -5.06 10.69 3.30
N GLY A 201 -4.38 10.53 4.43
CA GLY A 201 -3.05 9.93 4.53
C GLY A 201 -3.12 8.59 5.27
N MET A 202 -1.99 8.16 5.84
CA MET A 202 -1.90 6.93 6.64
C MET A 202 -2.36 5.69 5.87
N MET A 203 -1.80 5.48 4.68
CA MET A 203 -1.98 4.30 3.82
C MET A 203 -3.46 4.02 3.48
N PRO A 204 -4.14 4.91 2.73
CA PRO A 204 -5.45 4.58 2.17
C PRO A 204 -5.32 3.41 1.19
N GLY A 205 -6.29 2.50 1.21
CA GLY A 205 -6.35 1.41 0.24
C GLY A 205 -6.87 1.92 -1.10
N VAL A 206 -6.29 1.45 -2.19
CA VAL A 206 -6.72 1.75 -3.57
C VAL A 206 -6.70 0.48 -4.41
N GLY A 207 -7.71 0.29 -5.23
CA GLY A 207 -7.81 -0.85 -6.14
C GLY A 207 -9.20 -0.98 -6.76
N PHE A 208 -9.36 -1.92 -7.68
CA PHE A 208 -10.66 -2.21 -8.26
C PHE A 208 -11.52 -3.03 -7.31
N VAL A 209 -12.78 -2.62 -7.13
CA VAL A 209 -13.80 -3.37 -6.40
C VAL A 209 -15.02 -3.48 -7.31
N GLY A 210 -15.35 -4.70 -7.76
CA GLY A 210 -16.46 -4.91 -8.70
C GLY A 210 -16.28 -4.16 -10.03
N GLY A 211 -15.04 -4.02 -10.50
CA GLY A 211 -14.72 -3.29 -11.73
C GLY A 211 -14.59 -1.77 -11.57
N VAL A 212 -14.89 -1.20 -10.40
CA VAL A 212 -14.81 0.24 -10.17
C VAL A 212 -13.56 0.57 -9.36
N LEU A 213 -12.74 1.51 -9.84
CA LEU A 213 -11.57 1.98 -9.11
C LEU A 213 -12.03 2.70 -7.84
N THR A 214 -11.57 2.20 -6.69
CA THR A 214 -12.10 2.54 -5.38
C THR A 214 -10.98 2.89 -4.40
N VAL A 215 -11.23 3.89 -3.55
CA VAL A 215 -10.34 4.31 -2.46
C VAL A 215 -11.05 4.16 -1.12
N ILE A 216 -10.40 3.49 -0.17
CA ILE A 216 -10.96 3.15 1.15
C ILE A 216 -10.01 3.49 2.30
N GLY A 217 -10.58 3.80 3.46
CA GLY A 217 -9.82 4.04 4.68
C GLY A 217 -8.91 5.26 4.63
N GLY A 218 -7.84 5.21 5.42
CA GLY A 218 -6.91 6.31 5.64
C GLY A 218 -7.36 7.22 6.79
N TYR A 219 -6.57 8.27 7.06
CA TYR A 219 -6.82 9.21 8.16
C TYR A 219 -6.94 10.64 7.67
N SER A 220 -7.90 11.36 8.26
CA SER A 220 -8.16 12.77 8.00
C SER A 220 -8.73 13.40 9.26
N TRP A 221 -8.02 14.35 9.87
CA TRP A 221 -8.40 14.94 11.16
C TRP A 221 -9.92 15.24 11.22
N PRO A 222 -10.64 14.86 12.30
CA PRO A 222 -10.13 14.33 13.57
C PRO A 222 -10.09 12.79 13.67
N GLY A 223 -10.19 12.04 12.56
CA GLY A 223 -10.28 10.58 12.66
C GLY A 223 -10.06 9.79 11.36
N GLY A 224 -10.22 8.47 11.45
CA GLY A 224 -10.14 7.61 10.27
C GLY A 224 -11.31 7.88 9.29
N VAL A 225 -11.04 7.74 7.99
CA VAL A 225 -11.98 8.09 6.93
C VAL A 225 -12.86 6.89 6.60
N ARG A 226 -14.16 7.00 6.91
CA ARG A 226 -15.17 5.99 6.56
C ARG A 226 -15.70 6.11 5.12
N LEU A 227 -15.56 7.30 4.54
CA LEU A 227 -16.01 7.60 3.18
C LEU A 227 -15.21 6.75 2.18
N ILE A 228 -15.95 6.00 1.37
CA ILE A 228 -15.43 5.34 0.17
C ILE A 228 -15.59 6.31 -1.00
N GLU A 229 -14.55 6.46 -1.81
CA GLU A 229 -14.61 7.22 -3.05
C GLU A 229 -14.33 6.31 -4.23
N THR A 230 -15.04 6.54 -5.33
CA THR A 230 -14.90 5.78 -6.57
C THR A 230 -14.58 6.72 -7.72
N TRP A 231 -13.86 6.22 -8.72
CA TRP A 231 -13.60 6.96 -9.95
C TRP A 231 -14.81 6.86 -10.89
N ASP A 232 -15.21 7.99 -11.45
CA ASP A 232 -16.18 8.10 -12.52
C ASP A 232 -15.43 8.35 -13.84
N ASP A 233 -15.39 7.34 -14.71
CA ASP A 233 -14.70 7.41 -16.00
C ASP A 233 -15.38 8.38 -16.99
N ASP A 234 -16.69 8.62 -16.88
CA ASP A 234 -17.43 9.48 -17.80
C ASP A 234 -17.17 10.97 -17.52
N ASN A 235 -17.00 11.31 -16.24
CA ASN A 235 -16.80 12.69 -15.79
C ASN A 235 -15.35 13.00 -15.37
N GLU A 236 -14.47 11.98 -15.39
CA GLU A 236 -13.07 12.06 -14.96
C GLU A 236 -12.91 12.66 -13.55
N GLU A 237 -13.76 12.21 -12.61
CA GLU A 237 -13.76 12.71 -11.24
C GLU A 237 -13.92 11.64 -10.16
N TRP A 238 -13.47 11.97 -8.96
CA TRP A 238 -13.73 11.15 -7.78
C TRP A 238 -15.11 11.48 -7.23
N VAL A 239 -15.96 10.46 -7.11
CA VAL A 239 -17.32 10.58 -6.57
C VAL A 239 -17.43 9.87 -5.22
N LYS A 240 -18.26 10.44 -4.34
CA LYS A 240 -18.56 9.83 -3.04
C LYS A 240 -19.45 8.60 -3.26
N SER A 241 -19.04 7.45 -2.73
CA SER A 241 -19.89 6.27 -2.71
C SER A 241 -21.04 6.45 -1.72
N ASN A 242 -22.19 5.85 -2.02
CA ASN A 242 -23.28 5.69 -1.07
C ASN A 242 -22.98 4.66 0.03
N LEU A 243 -21.89 3.88 -0.12
CA LEU A 243 -21.42 2.94 0.89
C LEU A 243 -20.32 3.55 1.76
N THR A 244 -20.23 3.07 3.00
CA THR A 244 -19.16 3.44 3.93
C THR A 244 -18.62 2.19 4.62
N ILE A 245 -17.34 2.22 4.99
CA ILE A 245 -16.81 1.18 5.88
C ILE A 245 -17.40 1.33 7.29
N ARG A 246 -17.74 0.21 7.93
CA ARG A 246 -18.36 0.19 9.28
C ARG A 246 -17.42 0.76 10.33
N LEU A 247 -16.20 0.23 10.39
CA LEU A 247 -15.14 0.71 11.27
C LEU A 247 -14.08 1.47 10.46
N PRO A 248 -13.71 2.70 10.87
CA PRO A 248 -12.62 3.43 10.22
C PRO A 248 -11.30 2.67 10.40
N ARG A 249 -10.46 2.65 9.37
CA ARG A 249 -9.13 2.02 9.39
C ARG A 249 -8.11 2.86 8.65
N TYR A 250 -6.89 2.90 9.18
CA TYR A 250 -5.72 3.59 8.64
C TYR A 250 -4.46 2.82 9.05
N ASN A 251 -3.33 3.04 8.38
CA ASN A 251 -2.13 2.19 8.45
C ASN A 251 -2.40 0.71 8.13
N HIS A 252 -3.54 0.42 7.50
CA HIS A 252 -3.90 -0.91 7.04
C HIS A 252 -3.22 -1.25 5.72
N ALA A 253 -2.99 -2.54 5.50
CA ALA A 253 -2.72 -3.08 4.17
C ALA A 253 -4.04 -3.41 3.47
N THR A 254 -4.07 -3.28 2.15
CA THR A 254 -5.20 -3.68 1.31
C THR A 254 -4.73 -4.47 0.12
N VAL A 255 -5.47 -5.52 -0.21
CA VAL A 255 -5.24 -6.34 -1.41
C VAL A 255 -6.59 -6.62 -2.06
N THR A 256 -6.67 -6.49 -3.38
CA THR A 256 -7.84 -6.96 -4.15
C THR A 256 -7.67 -8.44 -4.43
N VAL A 257 -8.68 -9.22 -4.07
CA VAL A 257 -8.72 -10.67 -4.30
C VAL A 257 -9.93 -11.02 -5.17
N PRO A 258 -9.85 -12.03 -6.04
CA PRO A 258 -11.04 -12.60 -6.68
C PRO A 258 -12.10 -12.97 -5.63
N GLY A 259 -13.37 -12.64 -5.91
CA GLY A 259 -14.47 -12.90 -4.98
C GLY A 259 -14.65 -14.39 -4.65
N GLU A 260 -14.21 -15.28 -5.53
CA GLU A 260 -14.25 -16.73 -5.36
C GLU A 260 -13.32 -17.25 -4.26
N ILE A 261 -12.26 -16.50 -3.91
CA ILE A 261 -11.32 -16.88 -2.85
C ILE A 261 -11.99 -16.79 -1.46
N PHE A 262 -13.02 -15.94 -1.34
CA PHE A 262 -13.78 -15.76 -0.10
C PHE A 262 -15.28 -15.91 -0.40
N PRO A 263 -15.78 -17.14 -0.66
CA PRO A 263 -17.18 -17.38 -1.04
C PRO A 263 -18.19 -16.97 0.05
N GLN A 264 -17.76 -16.92 1.31
CA GLN A 264 -18.54 -16.37 2.43
C GLN A 264 -18.77 -14.86 2.34
N CYS A 265 -18.02 -14.15 1.50
CA CYS A 265 -18.15 -12.72 1.25
C CYS A 265 -19.03 -12.41 0.04
N THR A 266 -19.81 -13.40 -0.43
CA THR A 266 -20.82 -13.22 -1.46
C THR A 266 -21.93 -12.27 -1.00
N SER A 267 -22.44 -11.49 -1.95
CA SER A 267 -23.32 -10.34 -1.76
C SER A 267 -24.55 -10.65 -0.89
N SER A 268 -24.45 -10.37 0.40
CA SER A 268 -25.60 -10.10 1.26
C SER A 268 -25.45 -8.69 1.81
N ILE A 269 -25.90 -7.73 0.98
CA ILE A 269 -26.26 -6.41 1.47
C ILE A 269 -27.67 -6.57 2.04
N VAL A 270 -27.79 -6.48 3.35
CA VAL A 270 -28.95 -5.88 4.01
C VAL A 270 -28.42 -4.74 4.87
#